data_AF-A0A9W3X2W8-F1
#
_entry.id   AF-A0A9W3X2W8-F1
#
_cell.length_a   1.000
_cell.length_b   1.000
_cell.length_c   1.000
_cell.angle_alpha   90.00
_cell.angle_beta   90.00
_cell.angle_gamma   90.00
#
_symmetry.space_group_name_H-M   'P 1'
#
loop_
_entity.id
_entity.type
_entity.pdbx_description
1 polymer ?
#
loop_
_entity_poly.entity_id
_entity_poly.type
_entity_poly.pdbx_seq_one_letter_code
_entity_poly.pdbx_strand_id
1 'polypeptide(L)'
;MLNPFEDVIGEECYKCENPFPESDMSKIYISGLERTLCKQCREQLEQKVKVLDFRVIHDVLKELIIGFGREKVRQFDLVTAKRYVIDNEVGLTIEKRGGRFNQEPLGEFVSLSTEELIVVIEFLMRKMNPNLWMNAVIGNVLDQQMIITLSPIEGESND
;
A
#
# COMPACT_ATOMS: atom_id res chain seq x y z
N MET A 1 18.08 32.92 -11.03
CA MET A 1 18.44 31.53 -11.34
C MET A 1 18.25 30.76 -10.06
N LEU A 2 17.25 29.86 -10.00
CA LEU A 2 17.06 28.97 -8.85
C LEU A 2 18.15 27.90 -8.89
N ASN A 3 18.77 27.63 -7.74
CA ASN A 3 19.86 26.68 -7.63
C ASN A 3 19.28 25.26 -7.84
N PRO A 4 19.72 24.47 -8.84
CA PRO A 4 19.12 23.16 -9.13
C PRO A 4 19.39 22.10 -8.05
N PHE A 5 20.07 22.48 -6.95
CA PHE A 5 20.41 21.65 -5.79
C PHE A 5 19.81 22.18 -4.48
N GLU A 6 18.98 23.23 -4.52
CA GLU A 6 18.15 23.55 -3.35
C GLU A 6 17.01 22.55 -3.31
N ASP A 7 17.11 21.58 -2.40
CA ASP A 7 15.99 20.70 -2.05
C ASP A 7 14.79 21.59 -1.73
N VAL A 8 13.74 21.45 -2.53
CA VAL A 8 12.47 22.11 -2.28
C VAL A 8 12.02 21.65 -0.90
N ILE A 9 11.88 22.60 0.02
CA ILE A 9 11.31 22.33 1.34
C ILE A 9 9.89 21.81 1.08
N GLY A 10 9.70 20.51 1.30
CA GLY A 10 8.44 19.81 1.08
C GLY A 10 7.39 20.15 2.15
N GLU A 11 6.24 19.50 2.04
CA GLU A 11 5.16 19.62 3.04
C GLU A 11 5.63 19.27 4.46
N GLU A 12 4.92 19.77 5.47
CA GLU A 12 5.20 19.44 6.87
C GLU A 12 4.86 17.97 7.17
N CYS A 13 5.70 17.33 7.97
CA CYS A 13 5.46 15.96 8.41
C CYS A 13 4.25 15.92 9.36
N TYR A 14 3.25 15.08 9.07
CA TYR A 14 2.04 14.93 9.89
C TYR A 14 2.32 14.63 11.36
N LYS A 15 3.43 13.95 11.69
CA LYS A 15 3.72 13.50 13.05
C LYS A 15 4.61 14.45 13.86
N CYS A 16 5.59 15.08 13.22
CA CYS A 16 6.56 15.93 13.93
C CYS A 16 6.48 17.40 13.54
N GLU A 17 5.58 17.76 12.62
CA GLU A 17 5.28 19.14 12.20
C GLU A 17 6.51 19.90 11.67
N ASN A 18 7.60 19.19 11.36
CA ASN A 18 8.80 19.76 10.78
C ASN A 18 8.77 19.62 9.26
N PRO A 19 9.28 20.62 8.53
CA PRO A 19 9.47 20.50 7.10
C PRO A 19 10.74 19.72 6.78
N PHE A 20 10.70 18.93 5.70
CA PHE A 20 11.84 18.16 5.20
C PHE A 20 11.95 18.31 3.68
N PRO A 21 13.11 18.01 3.07
CA PRO A 21 13.21 17.84 1.63
C PRO A 21 12.13 16.90 1.09
N GLU A 22 11.54 17.19 -0.06
CA GLU A 22 10.55 16.30 -0.69
C GLU A 22 11.06 14.86 -0.85
N SER A 23 12.37 14.70 -1.07
CA SER A 23 13.06 13.40 -1.17
C SER A 23 13.02 12.57 0.11
N ASP A 24 12.87 13.21 1.26
CA ASP A 24 12.77 12.60 2.59
C ASP A 24 11.32 12.41 3.06
N MET A 25 10.35 12.85 2.24
CA MET A 25 8.93 12.78 2.52
C MET A 25 8.27 11.64 1.74
N SER A 26 7.25 11.03 2.33
CA SER A 26 6.48 9.97 1.68
C SER A 26 5.01 10.12 1.99
N LYS A 27 4.18 9.95 0.96
CA LYS A 27 2.73 9.85 1.10
C LYS A 27 2.36 8.46 1.60
N ILE A 28 1.55 8.41 2.65
CA ILE A 28 1.08 7.18 3.29
C ILE A 28 -0.39 7.34 3.66
N TYR A 29 -1.14 6.25 3.58
CA TYR A 29 -2.53 6.20 3.99
C TYR A 29 -2.65 5.57 5.37
N ILE A 30 -2.86 6.41 6.38
CA ILE A 30 -3.05 6.00 7.77
C ILE A 30 -4.55 5.98 8.04
N SER A 31 -5.09 4.81 8.40
CA SER A 31 -6.54 4.63 8.57
C SER A 31 -7.36 5.07 7.34
N GLY A 32 -6.77 4.95 6.14
CA GLY A 32 -7.39 5.36 4.86
C GLY A 32 -7.25 6.85 4.48
N LEU A 33 -6.73 7.68 5.38
CA LEU A 33 -6.50 9.11 5.15
C LEU A 33 -5.09 9.35 4.63
N GLU A 34 -4.95 10.14 3.57
CA GLU A 34 -3.64 10.53 3.04
C GLU A 34 -2.93 11.41 4.07
N ARG A 35 -1.67 11.09 4.35
CA ARG A 35 -0.75 11.78 5.25
C ARG A 35 0.63 11.83 4.62
N THR A 36 1.38 12.89 4.90
CA THR A 36 2.77 13.01 4.49
C THR A 36 3.65 12.81 5.72
N LEU A 37 4.57 11.83 5.66
CA LEU A 37 5.51 11.55 6.76
C LEU A 37 6.96 11.67 6.27
N CYS A 38 7.82 12.20 7.15
CA CYS A 38 9.25 12.10 6.97
C CYS A 38 9.74 10.67 7.21
N LYS A 39 10.90 10.34 6.64
CA LYS A 39 11.53 9.02 6.75
C LYS A 39 11.58 8.48 8.20
N GLN A 40 12.03 9.30 9.16
CA GLN A 40 12.14 8.87 10.56
C GLN A 40 10.77 8.54 11.18
N CYS A 41 9.75 9.36 10.93
CA CYS A 41 8.41 9.12 11.45
C CYS A 41 7.76 7.88 10.81
N ARG A 42 8.05 7.61 9.52
CA ARG A 42 7.62 6.41 8.83
C ARG A 42 8.27 5.14 9.42
N GLU A 43 9.58 5.15 9.63
CA GLU A 43 10.29 4.01 10.24
C GLU A 43 9.76 3.69 11.64
N GLN A 44 9.44 4.70 12.44
CA GLN A 44 8.80 4.50 13.75
C GLN A 44 7.38 3.95 13.65
N LEU A 45 6.64 4.28 12.58
CA LEU A 45 5.30 3.77 12.34
C LEU A 45 5.34 2.30 11.94
N GLU A 46 6.25 1.92 11.05
CA GLU A 46 6.47 0.53 10.60
C GLU A 46 6.84 -0.42 11.76
N GLN A 47 7.40 0.09 12.85
CA GLN A 47 7.66 -0.68 14.08
C GLN A 47 6.40 -0.98 14.90
N LYS A 48 5.32 -0.22 14.70
CA LYS A 48 4.09 -0.28 15.52
C LYS A 48 2.91 -0.91 14.80
N VAL A 49 2.80 -0.69 13.48
CA VAL A 49 1.68 -1.17 12.68
C VAL A 49 2.19 -1.87 11.43
N LYS A 50 1.38 -2.80 10.92
CA LYS A 50 1.68 -3.47 9.64
C LYS A 50 1.45 -2.47 8.51
N VAL A 51 2.53 -2.14 7.80
CA VAL A 51 2.54 -1.25 6.64
C VAL A 51 2.77 -2.07 5.37
N LEU A 52 1.93 -1.84 4.36
CA LEU A 52 2.13 -2.39 3.02
C LEU A 52 2.51 -1.28 2.06
N ASP A 53 3.64 -1.43 1.38
CA ASP A 53 3.98 -0.57 0.26
C ASP A 53 3.39 -1.12 -1.06
N PHE A 54 3.46 -0.29 -2.10
CA PHE A 54 2.88 -0.56 -3.41
C PHE A 54 3.39 -1.85 -4.05
N ARG A 55 4.60 -2.31 -3.70
CA ARG A 55 5.19 -3.54 -4.24
C ARG A 55 4.53 -4.76 -3.61
N VAL A 56 4.34 -4.72 -2.29
CA VAL A 56 3.61 -5.77 -1.57
C VAL A 56 2.15 -5.80 -2.02
N ILE A 57 1.50 -4.64 -2.13
CA ILE A 57 0.11 -4.56 -2.63
C ILE A 57 0.02 -5.12 -4.06
N HIS A 58 0.94 -4.75 -4.95
CA HIS A 58 1.01 -5.30 -6.30
C HIS A 58 1.12 -6.82 -6.31
N ASP A 59 1.99 -7.40 -5.48
CA ASP A 59 2.19 -8.84 -5.38
C ASP A 59 0.96 -9.55 -4.78
N VAL A 60 0.30 -8.95 -3.79
CA VAL A 60 -1.01 -9.41 -3.28
C VAL A 60 -2.03 -9.51 -4.41
N LEU A 61 -2.19 -8.43 -5.20
CA LEU A 61 -3.18 -8.42 -6.29
C LEU A 61 -2.84 -9.44 -7.38
N LYS A 62 -1.56 -9.69 -7.64
CA LYS A 62 -1.12 -10.74 -8.56
C LYS A 62 -1.43 -12.14 -8.05
N GLU A 63 -1.18 -12.42 -6.78
CA GLU A 63 -1.51 -13.72 -6.19
C GLU A 63 -3.03 -13.96 -6.17
N LEU A 64 -3.84 -12.92 -5.91
CA LEU A 64 -5.30 -13.02 -6.02
C LEU A 64 -5.76 -13.34 -7.46
N ILE A 65 -5.15 -12.71 -8.47
CA ILE A 65 -5.40 -13.04 -9.88
C ILE A 65 -5.06 -14.50 -10.18
N ILE A 66 -3.92 -14.97 -9.69
CA ILE A 66 -3.46 -16.35 -9.91
C ILE A 66 -4.43 -17.34 -9.28
N GLY A 67 -4.83 -17.10 -8.03
CA GLY A 67 -5.77 -17.94 -7.29
C GLY A 67 -7.17 -17.98 -7.91
N PHE A 68 -7.67 -16.85 -8.39
CA PHE A 68 -8.99 -16.79 -9.04
C PHE A 68 -9.04 -17.51 -10.41
N GLY A 69 -7.92 -17.52 -11.13
CA GLY A 69 -7.79 -18.11 -12.45
C GLY A 69 -7.35 -17.09 -13.50
N ARG A 70 -6.16 -17.29 -14.06
CA ARG A 70 -5.54 -16.37 -15.05
C ARG A 70 -6.37 -16.20 -16.32
N GLU A 71 -7.18 -17.18 -16.66
CA GLU A 71 -8.10 -17.16 -17.80
C GLU A 71 -9.32 -16.25 -17.57
N LYS A 72 -9.61 -15.88 -16.31
CA LYS A 72 -10.77 -15.07 -15.92
C LYS A 72 -10.42 -13.62 -15.55
N VAL A 73 -9.19 -13.18 -15.83
CA VAL A 73 -8.70 -11.83 -15.45
C VAL A 73 -9.62 -10.69 -15.89
N ARG A 74 -10.30 -10.84 -17.04
CA ARG A 74 -11.25 -9.83 -17.56
C ARG A 74 -12.54 -9.69 -16.75
N GLN A 75 -12.79 -10.63 -15.84
CA GLN A 75 -13.94 -10.65 -14.94
C GLN A 75 -13.52 -10.34 -13.49
N PHE A 76 -12.23 -10.09 -13.25
CA PHE A 76 -11.69 -9.92 -11.92
C PHE A 76 -11.49 -8.44 -11.61
N ASP A 77 -12.47 -7.87 -10.92
CA ASP A 77 -12.48 -6.52 -10.37
C ASP A 77 -12.38 -6.56 -8.82
N LEU A 78 -12.35 -5.39 -8.15
CA LEU A 78 -12.20 -5.33 -6.69
C LEU A 78 -13.41 -5.91 -5.95
N VAL A 79 -14.61 -5.77 -6.51
CA VAL A 79 -15.84 -6.36 -5.94
C VAL A 79 -15.74 -7.88 -5.94
N THR A 80 -15.31 -8.44 -7.07
CA THR A 80 -15.14 -9.89 -7.28
C THR A 80 -13.99 -10.42 -6.45
N ALA A 81 -12.88 -9.68 -6.35
CA ALA A 81 -11.75 -10.04 -5.49
C ALA A 81 -12.15 -10.10 -4.01
N LYS A 82 -12.95 -9.14 -3.52
CA LYS A 82 -13.46 -9.16 -2.15
C LYS A 82 -14.30 -10.42 -1.88
N ARG A 83 -15.23 -10.74 -2.78
CA ARG A 83 -16.07 -11.94 -2.68
C ARG A 83 -15.22 -13.21 -2.70
N TYR A 84 -14.28 -13.30 -3.64
CA TYR A 84 -13.36 -14.42 -3.74
C TYR A 84 -12.56 -14.64 -2.44
N VAL A 85 -12.01 -13.58 -1.85
CA VAL A 85 -11.27 -13.66 -0.57
C VAL A 85 -12.17 -14.15 0.56
N ILE A 86 -13.40 -13.64 0.66
CA ILE A 86 -14.37 -14.04 1.70
C ILE A 86 -14.80 -15.50 1.51
N ASP A 87 -15.29 -15.84 0.32
CA ASP A 87 -15.92 -17.14 0.05
C ASP A 87 -14.92 -18.31 0.15
N ASN A 88 -13.62 -18.04 0.00
CA ASN A 88 -12.55 -19.05 0.04
C ASN A 88 -11.59 -18.89 1.22
N GLU A 89 -11.90 -17.98 2.16
CA GLU A 89 -11.07 -17.71 3.34
C GLU A 89 -9.57 -17.53 3.00
N VAL A 90 -9.30 -16.74 1.97
CA VAL A 90 -7.94 -16.62 1.40
C VAL A 90 -7.01 -15.94 2.39
N GLY A 91 -5.88 -16.59 2.68
CA GLY A 91 -4.71 -15.98 3.32
C GLY A 91 -3.51 -16.00 2.38
N LEU A 92 -2.63 -14.99 2.48
CA LEU A 92 -1.45 -14.87 1.63
C LEU A 92 -0.18 -14.62 2.45
N THR A 93 0.94 -15.16 1.98
CA THR A 93 2.27 -14.80 2.48
C THR A 93 3.09 -14.28 1.31
N ILE A 94 3.47 -13.00 1.37
CA ILE A 94 4.16 -12.30 0.29
C ILE A 94 5.60 -12.04 0.68
N GLU A 95 6.54 -12.40 -0.18
CA GLU A 95 7.95 -12.06 -0.01
C GLU A 95 8.18 -10.60 -0.43
N LYS A 96 8.81 -9.81 0.44
CA LYS A 96 9.21 -8.45 0.13
C LYS A 96 10.35 -8.44 -0.88
N ARG A 97 10.34 -7.45 -1.76
CA ARG A 97 11.37 -7.23 -2.77
C ARG A 97 12.12 -5.93 -2.55
N GLY A 98 13.42 -5.95 -2.83
CA GLY A 98 14.33 -4.82 -2.75
C GLY A 98 15.54 -5.02 -3.68
N GLY A 99 16.72 -4.55 -3.28
CA GLY A 99 17.95 -4.72 -4.07
C GLY A 99 17.93 -3.99 -5.41
N ARG A 100 18.63 -4.52 -6.42
CA ARG A 100 18.73 -3.83 -7.73
C ARG A 100 17.34 -3.71 -8.37
N PHE A 101 16.99 -2.47 -8.72
CA PHE A 101 15.71 -2.12 -9.33
C PHE A 101 14.47 -2.56 -8.52
N ASN A 102 14.62 -2.84 -7.21
CA ASN A 102 13.55 -3.31 -6.32
C ASN A 102 12.90 -4.66 -6.74
N GLN A 103 13.66 -5.55 -7.40
CA GLN A 103 13.13 -6.83 -7.90
C GLN A 103 13.70 -8.06 -7.19
N GLU A 104 14.70 -7.89 -6.33
CA GLU A 104 15.36 -9.00 -5.66
C GLU A 104 14.58 -9.43 -4.40
N PRO A 105 14.33 -10.74 -4.20
CA PRO A 105 13.73 -11.25 -2.97
C PRO A 105 14.63 -10.93 -1.77
N LEU A 106 14.03 -10.43 -0.69
CA LEU A 106 14.76 -10.05 0.52
C LEU A 106 14.81 -11.17 1.56
N GLY A 107 14.09 -12.28 1.38
CA GLY A 107 13.90 -13.28 2.42
C GLY A 107 13.03 -12.80 3.59
N GLU A 108 12.43 -11.61 3.47
CA GLU A 108 11.46 -11.06 4.42
C GLU A 108 10.05 -11.31 3.92
N PHE A 109 9.16 -11.80 4.79
CA PHE A 109 7.80 -12.16 4.41
C PHE A 109 6.77 -11.36 5.20
N VAL A 110 5.67 -11.01 4.53
CA VAL A 110 4.47 -10.43 5.14
C VAL A 110 3.33 -11.40 4.98
N SER A 111 2.85 -11.95 6.09
CA SER A 111 1.62 -12.74 6.13
C SER A 111 0.40 -11.83 6.29
N LEU A 112 -0.63 -12.11 5.49
CA LEU A 112 -1.89 -11.39 5.43
C LEU A 112 -3.03 -12.36 5.67
N SER A 113 -3.82 -12.10 6.71
CA SER A 113 -5.06 -12.83 6.97
C SER A 113 -6.16 -12.45 5.98
N THR A 114 -7.25 -13.21 5.97
CA THR A 114 -8.45 -12.90 5.18
C THR A 114 -8.98 -11.50 5.50
N GLU A 115 -9.04 -11.12 6.77
CA GLU A 115 -9.50 -9.80 7.23
C GLU A 115 -8.57 -8.68 6.74
N GLU A 116 -7.26 -8.90 6.81
CA GLU A 116 -6.27 -7.95 6.33
C GLU A 116 -6.37 -7.74 4.82
N LEU A 117 -6.59 -8.81 4.04
CA LEU A 117 -6.84 -8.70 2.60
C LEU A 117 -8.13 -7.95 2.30
N ILE A 118 -9.18 -8.16 3.09
CA ILE A 118 -10.43 -7.39 2.96
C ILE A 118 -10.17 -5.90 3.19
N VAL A 119 -9.39 -5.53 4.21
CA VAL A 119 -9.02 -4.13 4.48
C VAL A 119 -8.28 -3.52 3.29
N VAL A 120 -7.31 -4.23 2.70
CA VAL A 120 -6.60 -3.77 1.49
C VAL A 120 -7.57 -3.54 0.34
N ILE A 121 -8.44 -4.50 0.06
CA ILE A 121 -9.38 -4.42 -1.07
C ILE A 121 -10.37 -3.27 -0.86
N GLU A 122 -10.93 -3.13 0.35
CA GLU A 122 -11.84 -2.04 0.68
C GLU A 122 -11.18 -0.67 0.57
N PHE A 123 -9.92 -0.55 1.01
CA PHE A 123 -9.15 0.68 0.82
C PHE A 123 -9.06 1.03 -0.67
N LEU A 124 -8.68 0.08 -1.52
CA LEU A 124 -8.58 0.31 -2.96
C LEU A 124 -9.94 0.68 -3.55
N MET A 125 -11.03 0.02 -3.16
CA MET A 125 -12.40 0.36 -3.59
C MET A 125 -12.82 1.78 -3.23
N ARG A 126 -12.30 2.35 -2.14
CA ARG A 126 -12.57 3.76 -1.75
C ARG A 126 -11.72 4.74 -2.55
N LYS A 127 -10.54 4.33 -3.02
CA LYS A 127 -9.58 5.19 -3.75
C LYS A 127 -9.79 5.20 -5.26
N MET A 128 -10.33 4.13 -5.83
CA MET A 128 -10.56 4.02 -7.27
C MET A 128 -11.86 3.30 -7.58
N ASN A 129 -12.30 3.38 -8.84
CA ASN A 129 -13.54 2.73 -9.26
C ASN A 129 -13.43 1.20 -9.03
N PRO A 130 -14.32 0.60 -8.20
CA PRO A 130 -14.21 -0.79 -7.80
C PRO A 130 -14.48 -1.79 -8.92
N ASN A 131 -15.06 -1.33 -10.04
CA ASN A 131 -15.35 -2.14 -11.22
C ASN A 131 -14.21 -2.09 -12.26
N LEU A 132 -13.08 -1.44 -11.94
CA LEU A 132 -11.88 -1.52 -12.77
C LEU A 132 -11.32 -2.94 -12.75
N TRP A 133 -10.86 -3.40 -13.91
CA TRP A 133 -10.12 -4.65 -14.00
C TRP A 133 -8.87 -4.60 -13.13
N MET A 134 -8.51 -5.73 -12.52
CA MET A 134 -7.42 -5.79 -11.56
C MET A 134 -6.07 -5.30 -12.10
N ASN A 135 -5.80 -5.47 -13.41
CA ASN A 135 -4.59 -4.93 -14.02
C ASN A 135 -4.54 -3.39 -14.02
N ALA A 136 -5.69 -2.72 -14.19
CA ALA A 136 -5.77 -1.26 -14.10
C ALA A 136 -5.64 -0.80 -12.64
N VAL A 137 -6.20 -1.56 -11.70
CA VAL A 137 -6.01 -1.34 -10.25
C VAL A 137 -4.52 -1.43 -9.90
N ILE A 138 -3.84 -2.48 -10.35
CA ILE A 138 -2.40 -2.66 -10.19
C ILE A 138 -1.62 -1.46 -10.73
N GLY A 139 -1.96 -0.99 -11.95
CA GLY A 139 -1.35 0.20 -12.53
C GLY A 139 -1.46 1.43 -11.62
N ASN A 140 -2.66 1.71 -11.09
CA ASN A 140 -2.88 2.82 -10.17
C ASN A 140 -2.06 2.70 -8.87
N VAL A 141 -1.96 1.49 -8.31
CA VAL A 141 -1.15 1.24 -7.10
C VAL A 141 0.33 1.56 -7.35
N LEU A 142 0.86 1.14 -8.50
CA LEU A 142 2.26 1.38 -8.87
C LEU A 142 2.51 2.86 -9.19
N ASP A 143 1.63 3.49 -9.98
CA ASP A 143 1.78 4.87 -10.42
C ASP A 143 1.73 5.86 -9.25
N GLN A 144 0.85 5.59 -8.27
CA GLN A 144 0.73 6.42 -7.07
C GLN A 144 1.69 6.01 -5.94
N GLN A 145 2.47 4.94 -6.13
CA GLN A 145 3.36 4.36 -5.12
C GLN A 145 2.68 4.23 -3.74
N MET A 146 1.43 3.71 -3.73
CA MET A 146 0.60 3.68 -2.52
C MET A 146 1.28 2.96 -1.36
N ILE A 147 1.27 3.57 -0.18
CA ILE A 147 1.70 2.96 1.09
C ILE A 147 0.52 3.02 2.06
N ILE A 148 0.13 1.91 2.67
CA ILE A 148 -1.05 1.83 3.54
C ILE A 148 -0.73 1.18 4.87
N THR A 149 -1.44 1.58 5.93
CA THR A 149 -1.44 0.89 7.23
C THR A 149 -2.65 -0.04 7.32
N LEU A 150 -2.48 -1.28 7.79
CA LEU A 150 -3.61 -2.21 7.96
C LEU A 150 -4.33 -2.09 9.31
N SER A 151 -3.64 -1.57 10.32
CA SER A 151 -4.22 -1.28 11.63
C SER A 151 -4.16 0.21 11.92
N PRO A 152 -5.17 0.78 12.60
CA PRO A 152 -5.08 2.13 13.13
C PRO A 152 -3.91 2.23 14.11
N ILE A 153 -3.31 3.42 14.21
CA ILE A 153 -2.27 3.67 15.21
C ILE A 153 -2.95 3.67 16.59
N GLU A 154 -2.45 2.85 17.52
CA GLU A 154 -2.90 2.92 18.92
C GLU A 154 -2.76 4.36 19.44
N GLY A 155 -3.89 5.00 19.76
CA GLY A 155 -3.96 6.38 20.25
C GLY A 155 -4.54 7.41 19.28
N GLU A 156 -4.79 7.08 18.01
CA GLU A 156 -5.63 7.92 17.13
C GLU A 156 -7.11 7.57 17.38
N SER A 157 -7.73 8.25 18.36
CA SER A 157 -9.18 8.30 18.48
C SER A 157 -9.75 9.03 17.26
N ASN A 158 -10.52 8.32 16.44
CA ASN A 158 -11.38 8.95 15.44
C ASN A 158 -12.48 9.73 16.20
N ASP A 159 -12.25 11.02 16.44
CA ASP A 159 -13.32 12.00 16.68
C ASP A 159 -13.92 12.47 15.34
#